data_AF-A0A2A3X5B6-F1
#
_entry.id   AF-A0A2A3X5B6-F1
#
_cell.length_a   1.000
_cell.length_b   1.000
_cell.length_c   1.000
_cell.angle_alpha   90.00
_cell.angle_beta   90.00
_cell.angle_gamma   90.00
#
_symmetry.space_group_name_H-M   'P 1'
#
loop_
_entity.id
_entity.type
_entity.pdbx_description
1 polymer ?
#
loop_
_entity_poly.entity_id
_entity_poly.type
_entity_poly.pdbx_seq_one_letter_code
_entity_poly.pdbx_strand_id
1 'polypeptide(L)'
;MGLWIAAIGAVGVIVGALINTSLSVWSSSAQRKLDATLAVRQEKINQYFDALDTLYMARDALQTFKEANSGLGIEKGKRKSKLPWKNRDYKAYDKTAADAFEALDSAARSVAVQRARIDVVGTADAADAFEDCYGIVFGYLKEVVNQVEVDGKFIYKTWEHHWNDYNEQVAKTLRIFRKDVSV
;
A
#
# COMPACT_ATOMS: atom_id res chain seq x y z
N MET A 1 -5.99 16.39 9.01
CA MET A 1 -6.64 15.71 7.86
C MET A 1 -6.55 16.48 6.53
N GLY A 2 -5.51 17.31 6.28
CA GLY A 2 -5.46 18.18 5.08
C GLY A 2 -4.21 18.07 4.19
N LEU A 3 -3.19 17.31 4.59
CA LEU A 3 -1.89 17.29 3.89
C LEU A 3 -1.74 16.13 2.88
N TRP A 4 -2.46 15.02 3.07
CA TRP A 4 -2.35 13.83 2.21
C TRP A 4 -3.07 13.99 0.87
N ILE A 5 -4.21 14.68 0.83
CA ILE A 5 -4.96 14.98 -0.40
C ILE A 5 -4.14 15.88 -1.34
N ALA A 6 -3.36 16.82 -0.78
CA ALA A 6 -2.53 17.74 -1.56
C ALA A 6 -1.36 17.03 -2.25
N ALA A 7 -0.78 16.00 -1.64
CA ALA A 7 0.32 15.24 -2.24
C ALA A 7 -0.15 14.36 -3.42
N ILE A 8 -1.32 13.75 -3.32
CA ILE A 8 -1.94 12.97 -4.40
C ILE A 8 -2.37 13.89 -5.55
N GLY A 9 -2.98 15.03 -5.22
CA GLY A 9 -3.39 16.04 -6.21
C GLY A 9 -2.21 16.69 -6.96
N ALA A 10 -1.12 17.03 -6.27
CA ALA A 10 0.04 17.65 -6.89
C ALA A 10 0.80 16.70 -7.85
N VAL A 11 0.81 15.39 -7.56
CA VAL A 11 1.45 14.40 -8.43
C VAL A 11 0.62 14.13 -9.70
N GLY A 12 -0.72 14.13 -9.60
CA GLY A 12 -1.62 14.03 -10.75
C GLY A 12 -1.48 15.20 -11.74
N VAL A 13 -1.36 16.43 -11.23
CA VAL A 13 -1.28 17.65 -12.06
C VAL A 13 0.02 17.72 -12.88
N ILE A 14 1.15 17.29 -12.32
CA ILE A 14 2.45 17.37 -13.02
C ILE A 14 2.50 16.41 -14.23
N VAL A 15 1.91 15.22 -14.10
CA VAL A 15 1.87 14.23 -15.19
C VAL A 15 0.91 14.66 -16.29
N GLY A 16 -0.26 15.22 -15.93
CA GLY A 16 -1.24 15.74 -16.90
C GLY A 16 -0.69 16.90 -17.76
N ALA A 17 0.11 17.79 -17.16
CA ALA A 17 0.72 18.92 -17.88
C ALA A 17 1.79 18.50 -18.92
N LEU A 18 2.55 17.42 -18.64
CA LEU A 18 3.55 16.88 -19.56
C LEU A 18 2.91 16.26 -20.82
N ILE A 19 1.72 15.68 -20.69
CA ILE A 19 0.97 15.09 -21.81
C ILE A 19 0.43 16.17 -22.74
N ASN A 20 -0.13 17.25 -22.17
CA ASN A 20 -0.83 18.26 -22.98
C ASN A 20 0.13 19.12 -23.84
N THR A 21 1.40 19.22 -23.45
CA THR A 21 2.38 20.11 -24.12
C THR A 21 3.02 19.47 -25.36
N SER A 22 2.88 18.15 -25.57
CA SER A 22 3.55 17.42 -26.66
C SER A 22 2.69 17.16 -27.91
N LEU A 23 1.45 17.66 -27.95
CA LEU A 23 0.42 17.22 -28.91
C LEU A 23 0.10 18.15 -30.10
N SER A 24 0.75 19.32 -30.25
CA SER A 24 0.24 20.35 -31.17
C SER A 24 0.68 20.25 -32.65
N VAL A 25 1.40 19.21 -33.07
CA VAL A 25 1.80 19.07 -34.48
C VAL A 25 1.79 17.59 -34.84
N TRP A 26 0.96 17.12 -35.78
CA TRP A 26 1.21 16.01 -36.76
C TRP A 26 -0.07 15.53 -37.47
N SER A 27 0.10 14.79 -38.58
CA SER A 27 -0.97 14.41 -39.54
C SER A 27 -1.85 13.24 -39.09
N SER A 28 -3.08 13.12 -39.63
CA SER A 28 -4.16 12.22 -39.16
C SER A 28 -3.82 10.72 -39.02
N SER A 29 -2.87 10.19 -39.80
CA SER A 29 -2.44 8.77 -39.69
C SER A 29 -1.35 8.58 -38.64
N ALA A 30 -0.48 9.57 -38.47
CA ALA A 30 0.40 9.65 -37.31
C ALA A 30 -0.42 9.91 -36.05
N GLN A 31 -1.51 10.66 -36.16
CA GLN A 31 -2.45 10.95 -35.08
C GLN A 31 -3.15 9.69 -34.60
N ARG A 32 -3.67 8.81 -35.46
CA ARG A 32 -4.24 7.52 -35.01
C ARG A 32 -3.23 6.60 -34.29
N LYS A 33 -1.98 6.57 -34.75
CA LYS A 33 -0.90 5.82 -34.08
C LYS A 33 -0.49 6.49 -32.77
N LEU A 34 -0.45 7.82 -32.73
CA LEU A 34 -0.27 8.61 -31.52
C LEU A 34 -1.41 8.35 -30.54
N ASP A 35 -2.67 8.44 -30.97
CA ASP A 35 -3.86 8.24 -30.16
C ASP A 35 -3.89 6.84 -29.54
N ALA A 36 -3.49 5.80 -30.29
CA ALA A 36 -3.35 4.44 -29.74
C ALA A 36 -2.21 4.36 -28.71
N THR A 37 -1.06 5.00 -28.99
CA THR A 37 0.08 5.04 -28.07
C THR A 37 -0.24 5.85 -26.80
N LEU A 38 -0.99 6.94 -26.94
CA LEU A 38 -1.47 7.80 -25.87
C LEU A 38 -2.53 7.08 -25.04
N ALA A 39 -3.42 6.31 -25.65
CA ALA A 39 -4.40 5.50 -24.94
C ALA A 39 -3.73 4.44 -24.07
N VAL A 40 -2.72 3.73 -24.60
CA VAL A 40 -1.93 2.75 -23.83
C VAL A 40 -1.16 3.44 -22.70
N ARG A 41 -0.56 4.61 -22.96
CA ARG A 41 0.14 5.39 -21.93
C ARG A 41 -0.80 5.90 -20.84
N GLN A 42 -1.99 6.36 -21.22
CA GLN A 42 -3.01 6.84 -20.28
C GLN A 42 -3.53 5.68 -19.41
N GLU A 43 -3.76 4.51 -19.99
CA GLU A 43 -4.17 3.31 -19.25
C GLU A 43 -3.09 2.89 -18.23
N LYS A 44 -1.81 2.90 -18.64
CA LYS A 44 -0.68 2.64 -17.75
C LYS A 44 -0.61 3.63 -16.59
N ILE A 45 -0.84 4.91 -16.87
CA ILE A 45 -0.90 5.95 -15.84
C ILE A 45 -2.02 5.70 -14.84
N ASN A 46 -3.24 5.42 -15.34
CA ASN A 46 -4.39 5.13 -14.50
C ASN A 46 -4.11 3.91 -13.60
N GLN A 47 -3.60 2.84 -14.19
CA GLN A 47 -3.23 1.61 -13.49
C GLN A 47 -2.18 1.85 -12.39
N TYR A 48 -1.23 2.78 -12.60
CA TYR A 48 -0.24 3.16 -11.58
C TYR A 48 -0.80 4.05 -10.48
N PHE A 49 -1.76 4.93 -10.79
CA PHE A 49 -2.48 5.66 -9.74
C PHE A 49 -3.26 4.69 -8.85
N ASP A 50 -4.01 3.75 -9.44
CA ASP A 50 -4.75 2.73 -8.69
C ASP A 50 -3.81 1.85 -7.84
N ALA A 51 -2.63 1.52 -8.39
CA ALA A 51 -1.59 0.80 -7.67
C ALA A 51 -1.07 1.58 -6.45
N LEU A 52 -0.76 2.87 -6.63
CA LEU A 52 -0.33 3.72 -5.53
C LEU A 52 -1.41 3.87 -4.46
N ASP A 53 -2.66 4.04 -4.85
CA ASP A 53 -3.78 4.10 -3.90
C ASP A 53 -3.87 2.81 -3.08
N THR A 54 -3.69 1.65 -3.72
CA THR A 54 -3.63 0.35 -3.03
C THR A 54 -2.47 0.29 -2.02
N LEU A 55 -1.28 0.80 -2.36
CA LEU A 55 -0.16 0.87 -1.43
C LEU A 55 -0.43 1.82 -0.25
N TYR A 56 -1.09 2.95 -0.49
CA TYR A 56 -1.47 3.87 0.58
C TYR A 56 -2.58 3.31 1.47
N MET A 57 -3.52 2.53 0.92
CA MET A 57 -4.50 1.79 1.71
C MET A 57 -3.82 0.77 2.63
N ALA A 58 -2.85 0.00 2.13
CA ALA A 58 -2.08 -0.93 2.96
C ALA A 58 -1.26 -0.21 4.04
N ARG A 59 -0.70 0.96 3.71
CA ARG A 59 -0.03 1.84 4.68
C ARG A 59 -0.98 2.27 5.80
N ASP A 60 -2.17 2.74 5.45
CA ASP A 60 -3.16 3.21 6.42
C ASP A 60 -3.66 2.07 7.31
N ALA A 61 -3.87 0.88 6.74
CA ALA A 61 -4.18 -0.33 7.49
C ALA A 61 -3.06 -0.71 8.47
N LEU A 62 -1.79 -0.59 8.07
CA LEU A 62 -0.61 -0.80 8.93
C LEU A 62 -0.58 0.15 10.12
N GLN A 63 -0.91 1.43 9.90
CA GLN A 63 -0.99 2.45 10.95
C GLN A 63 -2.17 2.18 11.89
N THR A 64 -3.34 1.91 11.34
CA THR A 64 -4.58 1.57 12.07
C THR A 64 -4.37 0.34 12.94
N PHE A 65 -3.68 -0.67 12.41
CA PHE A 65 -3.33 -1.88 13.15
C PHE A 65 -2.48 -1.57 14.38
N LYS A 66 -1.44 -0.73 14.24
CA LYS A 66 -0.65 -0.29 15.39
C LYS A 66 -1.52 0.46 16.40
N GLU A 67 -2.37 1.37 15.97
CA GLU A 67 -3.17 2.19 16.87
C GLU A 67 -4.13 1.33 17.68
N ALA A 68 -4.80 0.37 17.03
CA ALA A 68 -5.65 -0.62 17.70
C ALA A 68 -4.89 -1.46 18.75
N ASN A 69 -3.67 -1.87 18.42
CA ASN A 69 -2.84 -2.74 19.25
C ASN A 69 -1.90 -2.00 20.22
N SER A 70 -1.83 -0.67 20.15
CA SER A 70 -0.98 0.15 21.02
C SER A 70 -1.38 -0.06 22.48
N GLY A 71 -0.48 -0.60 23.30
CA GLY A 71 -0.74 -0.91 24.72
C GLY A 71 -1.06 -2.39 25.03
N LEU A 72 -1.15 -3.27 24.02
CA LEU A 72 -1.24 -4.73 24.24
C LEU A 72 -0.08 -5.22 25.13
N GLY A 73 -0.40 -5.83 26.27
CA GLY A 73 0.59 -6.28 27.26
C GLY A 73 1.13 -5.20 28.21
N ILE A 74 0.80 -3.90 28.04
CA ILE A 74 1.30 -2.79 28.87
C ILE A 74 0.19 -2.06 29.62
N GLU A 75 -1.02 -1.94 29.08
CA GLU A 75 -2.13 -1.26 29.76
C GLU A 75 -2.96 -2.23 30.61
N LYS A 76 -3.47 -1.81 31.78
CA LYS A 76 -4.22 -2.71 32.70
C LYS A 76 -5.41 -3.41 32.02
N GLY A 77 -6.07 -2.76 31.07
CA GLY A 77 -7.14 -3.33 30.23
C GLY A 77 -6.66 -4.29 29.14
N LYS A 78 -5.40 -4.15 28.71
CA LYS A 78 -4.76 -4.96 27.66
C LYS A 78 -3.70 -5.95 28.21
N ARG A 79 -3.54 -6.04 29.54
CA ARG A 79 -2.46 -6.76 30.27
C ARG A 79 -2.75 -8.21 30.66
N LYS A 80 -3.95 -8.75 30.42
CA LYS A 80 -4.32 -10.07 30.97
C LYS A 80 -4.91 -11.00 29.92
N SER A 81 -4.04 -11.78 29.27
CA SER A 81 -4.21 -13.23 29.18
C SER A 81 -2.95 -13.87 28.60
N LYS A 82 -2.51 -15.00 29.19
CA LYS A 82 -1.58 -15.94 28.54
C LYS A 82 -2.21 -16.61 27.30
N LEU A 83 -3.52 -16.45 27.09
CA LEU A 83 -4.34 -17.01 26.00
C LEU A 83 -5.54 -16.07 25.70
N PRO A 84 -5.40 -15.07 24.81
CA PRO A 84 -6.38 -13.99 24.57
C PRO A 84 -7.83 -14.45 24.29
N TRP A 85 -8.01 -15.58 23.61
CA TRP A 85 -9.33 -16.11 23.19
C TRP A 85 -10.21 -16.69 24.32
N LYS A 86 -9.73 -16.76 25.57
CA LYS A 86 -10.49 -17.35 26.71
C LYS A 86 -11.17 -16.33 27.63
N ASN A 87 -10.98 -15.01 27.46
CA ASN A 87 -11.48 -14.02 28.41
C ASN A 87 -12.68 -13.22 27.86
N ARG A 88 -13.81 -13.24 28.57
CA ARG A 88 -15.11 -12.72 28.07
C ARG A 88 -15.18 -11.18 28.04
N ASP A 89 -14.45 -10.50 28.93
CA ASP A 89 -14.31 -9.03 28.96
C ASP A 89 -13.40 -8.50 27.84
N TYR A 90 -12.67 -9.40 27.16
CA TYR A 90 -11.75 -9.09 26.06
C TYR A 90 -12.47 -8.89 24.72
N LYS A 91 -13.70 -9.43 24.56
CA LYS A 91 -14.40 -9.55 23.26
C LYS A 91 -14.62 -8.25 22.49
N ALA A 92 -14.72 -7.09 23.16
CA ALA A 92 -14.91 -5.80 22.48
C ALA A 92 -13.59 -5.19 21.98
N TYR A 93 -12.50 -5.35 22.73
CA TYR A 93 -11.15 -4.89 22.33
C TYR A 93 -10.51 -5.84 21.31
N ASP A 94 -10.79 -7.14 21.46
CA ASP A 94 -10.44 -8.19 20.49
C ASP A 94 -11.10 -7.90 19.14
N LYS A 95 -12.32 -7.36 19.14
CA LYS A 95 -13.00 -7.00 17.90
C LYS A 95 -12.28 -5.88 17.15
N THR A 96 -11.92 -4.76 17.79
CA THR A 96 -11.20 -3.68 17.10
C THR A 96 -9.82 -4.13 16.59
N ALA A 97 -9.10 -4.95 17.37
CA ALA A 97 -7.81 -5.48 16.96
C ALA A 97 -7.94 -6.52 15.83
N ALA A 98 -8.96 -7.38 15.87
CA ALA A 98 -9.27 -8.35 14.83
C ALA A 98 -9.75 -7.64 13.55
N ASP A 99 -10.66 -6.66 13.65
CA ASP A 99 -11.12 -5.85 12.53
C ASP A 99 -9.92 -5.13 11.86
N ALA A 100 -8.97 -4.62 12.64
CA ALA A 100 -7.75 -3.99 12.11
C ALA A 100 -6.78 -5.01 11.47
N PHE A 101 -6.70 -6.23 12.01
CA PHE A 101 -5.94 -7.32 11.40
C PHE A 101 -6.55 -7.77 10.07
N GLU A 102 -7.88 -7.97 10.03
CA GLU A 102 -8.63 -8.30 8.83
C GLU A 102 -8.49 -7.21 7.76
N ALA A 103 -8.55 -5.93 8.16
CA ALA A 103 -8.30 -4.81 7.26
C ALA A 103 -6.88 -4.84 6.67
N LEU A 104 -5.87 -5.18 7.49
CA LEU A 104 -4.49 -5.31 7.04
C LEU A 104 -4.28 -6.53 6.12
N ASP A 105 -4.86 -7.69 6.43
CA ASP A 105 -4.83 -8.87 5.55
C ASP A 105 -5.54 -8.58 4.22
N SER A 106 -6.71 -7.94 4.27
CA SER A 106 -7.45 -7.52 3.08
C SER A 106 -6.64 -6.55 2.23
N ALA A 107 -5.96 -5.57 2.85
CA ALA A 107 -5.12 -4.64 2.12
C ALA A 107 -3.92 -5.35 1.49
N ALA A 108 -3.27 -6.27 2.20
CA ALA A 108 -2.18 -7.08 1.65
C ALA A 108 -2.63 -7.92 0.45
N ARG A 109 -3.82 -8.52 0.51
CA ARG A 109 -4.43 -9.25 -0.62
C ARG A 109 -4.73 -8.33 -1.80
N SER A 110 -5.23 -7.12 -1.55
CA SER A 110 -5.44 -6.13 -2.61
C SER A 110 -4.14 -5.77 -3.32
N VAL A 111 -3.02 -5.62 -2.59
CA VAL A 111 -1.70 -5.44 -3.20
C VAL A 111 -1.34 -6.68 -4.04
N ALA A 112 -1.51 -7.90 -3.54
CA ALA A 112 -1.22 -9.10 -4.33
C ALA A 112 -2.03 -9.19 -5.64
N VAL A 113 -3.31 -8.82 -5.62
CA VAL A 113 -4.16 -8.79 -6.84
C VAL A 113 -3.72 -7.68 -7.81
N GLN A 114 -3.36 -6.51 -7.28
CA GLN A 114 -2.97 -5.38 -8.10
C GLN A 114 -1.62 -5.59 -8.80
N ARG A 115 -0.72 -6.42 -8.24
CA ARG A 115 0.51 -6.89 -8.92
C ARG A 115 0.20 -7.51 -10.28
N ALA A 116 -0.78 -8.42 -10.35
CA ALA A 116 -1.15 -9.09 -11.59
C ALA A 116 -1.65 -8.12 -12.68
N ARG A 117 -2.20 -6.97 -12.28
CA ARG A 117 -2.61 -5.91 -13.23
C ARG A 117 -1.43 -5.06 -13.69
N ILE A 118 -0.47 -4.81 -12.81
CA ILE A 118 0.79 -4.14 -13.16
C ILE A 118 1.60 -5.00 -14.13
N ASP A 119 1.61 -6.32 -13.96
CA ASP A 119 2.27 -7.25 -14.90
C ASP A 119 1.73 -7.15 -16.34
N VAL A 120 0.46 -6.77 -16.51
CA VAL A 120 -0.21 -6.68 -17.82
C VAL A 120 0.11 -5.36 -18.55
N VAL A 121 0.22 -4.26 -17.81
CA VAL A 121 0.29 -2.89 -18.37
C VAL A 121 1.67 -2.24 -18.16
N GLY A 122 2.44 -2.74 -17.20
CA GLY A 122 3.71 -2.19 -16.76
C GLY A 122 4.93 -3.01 -17.18
N THR A 123 6.10 -2.54 -16.76
CA THR A 123 7.35 -3.30 -16.83
C THR A 123 7.47 -4.34 -15.71
N ALA A 124 8.31 -5.34 -15.92
CA ALA A 124 8.69 -6.29 -14.87
C ALA A 124 9.25 -5.57 -13.63
N ASP A 125 10.13 -4.57 -13.81
CA ASP A 125 10.65 -3.75 -12.71
C ASP A 125 9.54 -3.07 -11.89
N ALA A 126 8.45 -2.63 -12.55
CA ALA A 126 7.31 -2.02 -11.87
C ALA A 126 6.51 -3.04 -11.06
N ALA A 127 6.34 -4.26 -11.58
CA ALA A 127 5.67 -5.35 -10.87
C ALA A 127 6.49 -5.86 -9.69
N ASP A 128 7.80 -6.04 -9.86
CA ASP A 128 8.73 -6.48 -8.82
C ASP A 128 8.78 -5.46 -7.68
N ALA A 129 8.89 -4.17 -7.99
CA ALA A 129 8.88 -3.11 -6.98
C ALA A 129 7.57 -3.05 -6.20
N PHE A 130 6.45 -3.45 -6.82
CA PHE A 130 5.16 -3.55 -6.16
C PHE A 130 5.04 -4.81 -5.29
N GLU A 131 5.62 -5.93 -5.74
CA GLU A 131 5.71 -7.17 -4.96
C GLU A 131 6.57 -7.01 -3.71
N ASP A 132 7.67 -6.26 -3.78
CA ASP A 132 8.49 -5.95 -2.61
C ASP A 132 7.68 -5.25 -1.50
N CYS A 133 6.78 -4.32 -1.87
CA CYS A 133 5.88 -3.69 -0.90
C CYS A 133 4.95 -4.73 -0.24
N TYR A 134 4.40 -5.66 -1.02
CA TYR A 134 3.60 -6.76 -0.48
C TYR A 134 4.40 -7.64 0.47
N GLY A 135 5.64 -7.99 0.09
CA GLY A 135 6.53 -8.82 0.90
C GLY A 135 6.77 -8.26 2.29
N ILE A 136 6.92 -6.94 2.42
CA ILE A 136 7.08 -6.26 3.72
C ILE A 136 5.80 -6.38 4.56
N VAL A 137 4.63 -6.05 4.00
CA VAL A 137 3.35 -6.12 4.73
C VAL A 137 3.03 -7.55 5.16
N PHE A 138 3.25 -8.52 4.27
CA PHE A 138 3.00 -9.92 4.55
C PHE A 138 4.00 -10.51 5.55
N GLY A 139 5.27 -10.10 5.46
CA GLY A 139 6.29 -10.42 6.46
C GLY A 139 5.90 -9.92 7.85
N TYR A 140 5.43 -8.68 7.94
CA TYR A 140 4.92 -8.10 9.17
C TYR A 140 3.71 -8.87 9.73
N LEU A 141 2.73 -9.22 8.89
CA LEU A 141 1.57 -10.02 9.31
C LEU A 141 1.98 -11.35 9.96
N LYS A 142 2.95 -12.06 9.37
CA LYS A 142 3.48 -13.31 9.95
C LYS A 142 4.15 -13.09 11.30
N GLU A 143 4.94 -12.02 11.41
CA GLU A 143 5.66 -11.71 12.65
C GLU A 143 4.70 -11.29 13.76
N VAL A 144 3.65 -10.53 13.44
CA VAL A 144 2.58 -10.16 14.37
C VAL A 144 1.83 -11.39 14.87
N VAL A 145 1.44 -12.31 13.99
CA VAL A 145 0.78 -13.56 14.40
C VAL A 145 1.66 -14.30 15.40
N ASN A 146 2.96 -14.43 15.10
CA ASN A 146 3.91 -15.08 16.01
C ASN A 146 4.03 -14.34 17.36
N GLN A 147 4.11 -13.01 17.37
CA GLN A 147 4.19 -12.20 18.60
C GLN A 147 2.91 -12.31 19.46
N VAL A 148 1.74 -12.36 18.83
CA VAL A 148 0.47 -12.47 19.53
C VAL A 148 0.23 -13.89 20.03
N GLU A 149 0.51 -14.91 19.22
CA GLU A 149 0.27 -16.31 19.57
C GLU A 149 1.31 -16.86 20.57
N VAL A 150 2.59 -16.54 20.38
CA VAL A 150 3.69 -17.11 21.17
C VAL A 150 4.05 -16.22 22.35
N ASP A 151 4.27 -14.92 22.11
CA ASP A 151 4.74 -14.00 23.15
C ASP A 151 3.60 -13.33 23.93
N GLY A 152 2.37 -13.38 23.41
CA GLY A 152 1.19 -12.75 24.02
C GLY A 152 1.28 -11.23 24.12
N LYS A 153 2.10 -10.57 23.29
CA LYS A 153 2.32 -9.12 23.34
C LYS A 153 2.58 -8.53 21.96
N PHE A 154 2.29 -7.26 21.80
CA PHE A 154 2.62 -6.49 20.61
C PHE A 154 3.98 -5.81 20.77
N ILE A 155 4.89 -5.98 19.81
CA ILE A 155 6.23 -5.36 19.86
C ILE A 155 6.27 -4.15 18.92
N TYR A 156 6.18 -2.96 19.50
CA TYR A 156 6.18 -1.70 18.76
C TYR A 156 7.42 -1.51 17.87
N LYS A 157 8.59 -1.97 18.32
CA LYS A 157 9.85 -1.87 17.56
C LYS A 157 9.81 -2.67 16.26
N THR A 158 9.14 -3.83 16.24
CA THR A 158 8.94 -4.61 15.01
C THR A 158 8.08 -3.83 14.04
N TRP A 159 6.95 -3.27 14.50
CA TRP A 159 6.11 -2.43 13.65
C TRP A 159 6.89 -1.25 13.07
N GLU A 160 7.71 -0.57 13.87
CA GLU A 160 8.47 0.59 13.43
C GLU A 160 9.48 0.23 12.32
N HIS A 161 10.13 -0.92 12.43
CA HIS A 161 11.01 -1.43 11.38
C HIS A 161 10.25 -1.65 10.07
N HIS A 162 9.17 -2.45 10.10
CA HIS A 162 8.37 -2.73 8.90
C HIS A 162 7.70 -1.48 8.33
N TRP A 163 7.30 -0.52 9.18
CA TRP A 163 6.76 0.77 8.75
C TRP A 163 7.79 1.58 7.96
N ASN A 164 9.02 1.67 8.45
CA ASN A 164 10.09 2.41 7.78
C ASN A 164 10.47 1.74 6.45
N ASP A 165 10.66 0.42 6.46
CA ASP A 165 10.99 -0.37 5.27
C ASP A 165 9.89 -0.22 4.21
N TYR A 166 8.62 -0.31 4.61
CA TYR A 166 7.48 -0.15 3.71
C TYR A 166 7.45 1.24 3.08
N ASN A 167 7.61 2.31 3.86
CA ASN A 167 7.61 3.68 3.33
C ASN A 167 8.79 3.93 2.39
N GLU A 168 9.97 3.39 2.71
CA GLU A 168 11.13 3.47 1.81
C GLU A 168 10.84 2.75 0.49
N GLN A 169 10.25 1.56 0.55
CA GLN A 169 9.92 0.78 -0.63
C GLN A 169 8.85 1.47 -1.49
N VAL A 170 7.78 2.01 -0.89
CA VAL A 170 6.76 2.79 -1.63
C VAL A 170 7.40 3.97 -2.37
N ALA A 171 8.37 4.66 -1.75
CA ALA A 171 9.09 5.75 -2.41
C ALA A 171 9.96 5.27 -3.59
N LYS A 172 10.56 4.08 -3.49
CA LYS A 172 11.30 3.44 -4.60
C LYS A 172 10.35 3.06 -5.73
N THR A 173 9.23 2.41 -5.43
CA THR A 173 8.20 2.01 -6.41
C THR A 173 7.65 3.21 -7.17
N LEU A 174 7.40 4.32 -6.48
CA LEU A 174 6.98 5.58 -7.13
C LEU A 174 8.01 6.10 -8.14
N ARG A 175 9.32 5.98 -7.85
CA ARG A 175 10.37 6.40 -8.79
C ARG A 175 10.39 5.52 -10.03
N ILE A 176 10.17 4.22 -9.86
CA ILE A 176 10.09 3.25 -10.96
C ILE A 176 8.88 3.55 -11.84
N PHE A 177 7.68 3.74 -11.25
CA PHE A 177 6.47 4.10 -12.01
C PHE A 177 6.66 5.39 -12.81
N ARG A 178 7.26 6.43 -12.20
CA ARG A 178 7.55 7.70 -12.90
C ARG A 178 8.47 7.49 -14.10
N LYS A 179 9.54 6.71 -13.92
CA LYS A 179 10.46 6.36 -15.01
C LYS A 179 9.73 5.62 -16.11
N ASP A 180 8.90 4.65 -15.75
CA ASP A 180 8.22 3.79 -16.71
C ASP A 180 7.08 4.47 -17.50
N VAL A 181 6.51 5.54 -16.97
CA VAL A 181 5.56 6.41 -17.69
C VAL A 181 6.28 7.44 -18.56
N SER A 182 7.52 7.79 -18.24
CA SER A 182 8.30 8.80 -18.96
C SER A 182 8.97 8.29 -20.24
N VAL A 183 9.13 6.97 -20.35
CA VAL A 183 9.59 6.25 -21.57
C VAL A 183 8.41 6.04 -22.52
#